data_AF-A0A378B7P9-F1
#
_entry.id   AF-A0A378B7P9-F1
#
_cell.length_a   1.000
_cell.length_b   1.000
_cell.length_c   1.000
_cell.angle_alpha   90.00
_cell.angle_beta   90.00
_cell.angle_gamma   90.00
#
_symmetry.space_group_name_H-M   'P 1'
#
loop_
_entity.id
_entity.type
_entity.pdbx_description
1 polymer ?
#
loop_
_entity_poly.entity_id
_entity_poly.type
_entity_poly.pdbx_seq_one_letter_code
_entity_poly.pdbx_strand_id
1 'polypeptide(L)' 'MDRIIQSPGKYIQGAGAIKRLGDYLKPLAERWLVVGDKFVLGFAEEMLRKSLGRRWPGGRNRAVWR' A
#
# COMPACT_ATOMS: atom_id res chain seq x y z
N MET A 1 24.89 0.15 29.67
CA MET A 1 23.57 -0.48 29.53
C MET A 1 22.84 0.26 28.42
N ASP A 2 22.55 -0.42 27.33
CA ASP A 2 22.11 0.26 26.11
C ASP A 2 20.64 0.67 26.20
N ARG A 3 20.36 1.88 25.72
CA ARG A 3 18.99 2.37 25.54
C ARG A 3 18.67 2.31 24.07
N ILE A 4 17.87 1.32 23.68
CA ILE A 4 17.53 1.05 22.29
C ILE A 4 16.12 1.57 22.01
N ILE A 5 15.97 2.33 20.93
CA ILE A 5 14.68 2.72 20.37
C ILE A 5 14.47 2.04 19.03
N GLN A 6 13.26 1.54 18.80
CA GLN A 6 12.83 1.01 17.51
C GLN A 6 11.61 1.80 17.04
N SER A 7 11.60 2.15 15.77
CA SER A 7 10.49 2.84 15.14
C SER A 7 10.34 2.40 13.69
N PRO A 8 9.14 2.56 13.08
CA PRO A 8 9.01 2.45 11.64
C PRO A 8 9.97 3.42 10.94
N GLY A 9 10.51 3.03 9.78
CA GLY A 9 11.35 3.93 8.97
C GLY A 9 10.58 5.15 8.42
N LYS A 10 9.24 5.07 8.35
CA LYS A 10 8.38 6.18 7.95
C LYS A 10 6.96 6.01 8.50
N TYR A 11 6.37 7.10 9.00
CA TYR A 11 4.95 7.22 9.35
C TYR A 11 4.30 8.30 8.48
N ILE A 12 3.14 8.01 7.88
CA ILE A 12 2.45 8.93 6.97
C ILE A 12 0.95 8.93 7.31
N GLN A 13 0.43 10.11 7.60
CA GLN A 13 -0.99 10.33 7.88
C GLN A 13 -1.47 11.59 7.17
N GLY A 14 -2.71 11.57 6.67
CA GLY A 14 -3.34 12.74 6.07
C GLY A 14 -4.53 12.37 5.19
N ALA A 15 -5.42 13.34 4.98
CA ALA A 15 -6.55 13.17 4.08
C ALA A 15 -6.08 12.81 2.66
N GLY A 16 -6.63 11.73 2.12
CA GLY A 16 -6.30 11.25 0.77
C GLY A 16 -4.88 10.68 0.62
N ALA A 17 -4.19 10.30 1.71
CA ALA A 17 -2.85 9.72 1.66
C ALA A 17 -2.73 8.53 0.67
N ILE A 18 -3.78 7.71 0.58
CA ILE A 18 -3.85 6.56 -0.35
C ILE A 18 -3.69 6.96 -1.83
N LYS A 19 -4.05 8.19 -2.21
CA LYS A 19 -3.90 8.68 -3.58
C LYS A 19 -2.43 8.90 -3.97
N ARG A 20 -1.55 9.13 -2.98
CA ARG A 20 -0.09 9.34 -3.15
C ARG A 20 0.75 8.12 -2.76
N LEU A 21 0.11 6.99 -2.46
CA LEU A 21 0.78 5.77 -2.00
C LEU A 21 1.90 5.32 -2.95
N GLY A 22 1.67 5.40 -4.27
CA GLY A 22 2.67 5.02 -5.27
C GLY A 22 3.96 5.84 -5.21
N ASP A 23 3.91 7.12 -4.83
CA ASP A 23 5.10 7.98 -4.71
C ASP A 23 5.94 7.59 -3.50
N TYR A 24 5.29 7.25 -2.39
CA TYR A 24 5.96 6.80 -1.18
C TYR A 24 6.57 5.41 -1.31
N LEU A 25 5.94 4.52 -2.09
CA LEU A 25 6.37 3.14 -2.28
C LEU A 25 7.35 2.95 -3.45
N LYS A 26 7.40 3.89 -4.42
CA LYS A 26 8.31 3.85 -5.57
C LYS A 26 9.77 3.51 -5.22
N PRO A 27 10.41 4.08 -4.19
CA PRO A 27 11.81 3.76 -3.89
C PRO A 27 12.03 2.40 -3.23
N LEU A 28 10.95 1.68 -2.85
CA LEU A 28 11.07 0.42 -2.10
C LEU A 28 10.97 -0.81 -3.01
N ALA A 29 10.15 -0.77 -4.07
CA ALA A 29 10.01 -1.85 -5.03
C ALA A 29 9.26 -1.43 -6.31
N GLU A 30 9.47 -2.16 -7.40
CA GLU A 30 8.83 -1.92 -8.69
C GLU A 30 7.44 -2.56 -8.84
N ARG A 31 7.16 -3.65 -8.12
CA ARG A 31 5.89 -4.40 -8.20
C ARG A 31 5.40 -4.78 -6.82
N TRP A 32 4.09 -4.71 -6.61
CA TRP A 32 3.49 -4.89 -5.28
C TRP A 32 2.39 -5.96 -5.30
N LEU A 33 2.42 -6.81 -4.27
CA LEU A 33 1.26 -7.60 -3.84
C LEU A 33 0.46 -6.75 -2.85
N VAL A 34 -0.82 -6.54 -3.11
CA VAL A 34 -1.71 -5.85 -2.18
C VAL A 34 -2.66 -6.86 -1.57
N VAL A 35 -2.57 -6.98 -0.25
CA VAL A 35 -3.40 -7.88 0.55
C VAL A 35 -4.44 -7.05 1.28
N GLY A 36 -5.71 -7.42 1.11
CA GLY A 36 -6.85 -6.76 1.74
C GLY A 36 -8.09 -7.63 1.56
N ASP A 37 -9.03 -7.52 2.49
CA ASP A 37 -10.29 -8.25 2.38
C ASP A 37 -11.18 -7.66 1.27
N LYS A 38 -12.25 -8.39 0.94
CA LYS A 38 -13.17 -8.02 -0.15
C LYS A 38 -13.88 -6.70 0.10
N PHE A 39 -14.24 -6.40 1.34
CA PHE A 39 -14.96 -5.18 1.70
C PHE A 39 -14.05 -3.96 1.54
N VAL A 40 -12.83 -3.99 2.08
CA VAL A 40 -11.86 -2.88 1.97
C VAL A 40 -11.44 -2.64 0.52
N LEU A 41 -11.10 -3.70 -0.22
CA LEU A 41 -10.74 -3.55 -1.62
C LEU A 41 -11.92 -3.05 -2.46
N GLY A 42 -13.16 -3.36 -2.08
CA GLY A 42 -14.37 -2.91 -2.78
C GLY A 42 -14.45 -1.39 -2.96
N PHE A 43 -13.96 -0.59 -2.01
CA PHE A 43 -13.94 0.88 -2.13
C PHE A 43 -12.54 1.47 -2.36
N ALA A 44 -11.47 0.77 -1.97
CA ALA A 44 -10.11 1.29 -2.07
C ALA A 44 -9.42 0.97 -3.41
N GLU A 45 -9.88 -0.04 -4.16
CA GLU A 45 -9.20 -0.57 -5.34
C GLU A 45 -8.97 0.50 -6.42
N GLU A 46 -9.95 1.35 -6.71
CA GLU A 46 -9.80 2.40 -7.73
C GLU A 46 -8.71 3.41 -7.34
N MET A 47 -8.69 3.86 -6.09
CA MET A 47 -7.69 4.80 -5.58
C MET A 47 -6.29 4.18 -5.63
N LEU A 48 -6.18 2.90 -5.27
CA LEU A 48 -4.91 2.18 -5.28
C LEU A 48 -4.40 1.95 -6.70
N ARG A 49 -5.28 1.61 -7.66
CA ARG A 49 -4.94 1.46 -9.08
C ARG A 49 -4.41 2.77 -9.66
N LYS A 50 -5.06 3.89 -9.35
CA LYS A 50 -4.61 5.23 -9.78
C LYS A 50 -3.24 5.57 -9.18
N SER A 51 -3.04 5.30 -7.89
CA SER A 51 -1.80 5.63 -7.21
C SER A 51 -0.61 4.74 -7.63
N LEU A 52 -0.82 3.43 -7.68
CA LEU A 52 0.23 2.46 -7.99
C LEU A 52 0.46 2.30 -9.49
N GLY A 53 -0.55 2.58 -10.32
CA GLY A 53 -0.48 2.51 -11.78
C GLY A 53 -0.08 1.10 -12.24
N ARG A 54 0.88 1.02 -13.17
CA ARG A 54 1.36 -0.26 -13.72
C ARG A 54 2.05 -1.18 -12.67
N ARG A 55 2.42 -0.64 -11.51
CA ARG A 55 3.07 -1.39 -10.42
C ARG A 55 2.13 -2.34 -9.70
N TRP A 56 0.82 -2.10 -9.82
CA TRP A 56 -0.21 -3.05 -9.43
C TRP A 56 -1.36 -3.05 -10.46
N PRO A 57 -1.40 -4.03 -11.38
CA PRO A 57 -2.44 -4.09 -12.40
C PRO A 57 -3.82 -4.50 -11.87
N GLY A 58 -3.94 -4.71 -10.54
CA GLY A 58 -5.12 -5.24 -9.85
C GLY A 58 -5.56 -6.62 -10.32
N GLY A 59 -6.54 -7.20 -9.62
CA GLY A 59 -7.27 -8.41 -10.03
C GLY A 59 -6.53 -9.76 -10.07
N ARG A 60 -5.20 -9.81 -10.25
CA ARG A 60 -4.42 -11.06 -10.44
C ARG A 60 -3.62 -11.56 -9.24
N ASN A 61 -3.37 -10.68 -8.27
CA ASN A 61 -2.61 -10.98 -7.04
C ASN A 61 -3.50 -10.72 -5.82
N ARG A 62 -4.71 -11.31 -5.81
CA ARG A 62 -5.61 -11.25 -4.66
C ARG A 62 -5.38 -12.47 -3.79
N ALA A 63 -4.54 -12.33 -2.77
CA ALA A 63 -4.67 -13.19 -1.59
C ALA A 63 -5.91 -12.70 -0.83
N VAL A 64 -7.09 -13.05 -1.32
CA VAL A 64 -8.33 -12.93 -0.54
C VAL A 64 -8.29 -14.10 0.42
N TRP A 65 -7.83 -13.84 1.63
CA TRP A 65 -7.92 -14.79 2.72
C TRP A 65 -9.41 -15.01 2.98
N ARG A 66 -9.89 -16.24 2.73
CA ARG A 66 -11.23 -16.70 3.09
C ARG A 66 -11.24 -17.20 4.53
#